data_AF-A0A930RHJ7-F1
#
_entry.id   AF-A0A930RHJ7-F1
#
_cell.length_a   1.000
_cell.length_b   1.000
_cell.length_c   1.000
_cell.angle_alpha   90.00
_cell.angle_beta   90.00
_cell.angle_gamma   90.00
#
_symmetry.space_group_name_H-M   'P 1'
#
loop_
_entity.id
_entity.type
_entity.pdbx_description
1 polymer ?
#
loop_
_entity_poly.entity_id
_entity_poly.type
_entity_poly.pdbx_seq_one_letter_code
_entity_poly.pdbx_strand_id
1 'polypeptide(L)'
;WLANGGKITRKQLAALPAAEAKALTEFVRQRPISFRTSHEDEEILFVHAGVNPAAEDSREDMLWIREEFFMGYYGDTVVVVGHTPTQMLRRDRAPVPLFLPNNIVACDTGSYLPDGRISCVDVARYLRLRRGGHRLSFEECASCCVQARPRHAKDASDTR
;
A
#
# COMPACT_ATOMS: atom_id res chain seq x y z
N TRP A 1 -13.39 -5.45 10.84
CA TRP A 1 -13.56 -4.56 9.65
C TRP A 1 -14.53 -3.38 9.86
N LEU A 2 -15.68 -3.52 10.52
CA LEU A 2 -16.66 -2.42 10.66
C LEU A 2 -16.10 -1.12 11.27
N ALA A 3 -15.26 -1.22 12.31
CA ALA A 3 -14.63 -0.06 12.93
C ALA A 3 -13.55 0.61 12.04
N ASN A 4 -13.02 -0.11 11.06
CA ASN A 4 -11.95 0.35 10.16
C ASN A 4 -12.54 0.93 8.87
N GLY A 5 -13.50 1.85 9.00
CA GLY A 5 -14.21 2.46 7.86
C GLY A 5 -15.40 1.66 7.33
N GLY A 6 -15.52 0.37 7.67
CA GLY A 6 -16.59 -0.49 7.17
C GLY A 6 -18.01 -0.02 7.49
N LYS A 7 -18.23 0.68 8.62
CA LYS A 7 -19.51 1.32 8.96
C LYS A 7 -19.92 2.36 7.90
N ILE A 8 -18.98 3.17 7.43
CA ILE A 8 -19.20 4.21 6.42
C ILE A 8 -19.50 3.55 5.07
N THR A 9 -18.67 2.58 4.65
CA THR A 9 -18.88 1.82 3.41
C THR A 9 -20.25 1.15 3.39
N ARG A 10 -20.65 0.49 4.48
CA ARG A 10 -21.97 -0.17 4.58
C ARG A 10 -23.11 0.84 4.45
N LYS A 11 -23.00 2.00 5.12
CA LYS A 11 -24.00 3.08 5.03
C LYS A 11 -24.12 3.60 3.60
N GLN A 12 -22.99 3.82 2.92
CA GLN A 12 -22.97 4.34 1.54
C GLN A 12 -23.50 3.32 0.54
N LEU A 13 -23.11 2.05 0.64
CA LEU A 13 -23.65 0.98 -0.19
C LEU A 13 -25.17 0.81 -0.01
N ALA A 14 -25.67 0.92 1.23
CA ALA A 14 -27.10 0.84 1.50
C ALA A 14 -27.91 2.04 0.95
N ALA A 15 -27.25 3.15 0.62
CA ALA A 15 -27.88 4.32 0.02
C ALA A 15 -27.92 4.27 -1.52
N LEU A 16 -27.24 3.31 -2.15
CA LEU A 16 -27.24 3.12 -3.60
C LEU A 16 -28.43 2.26 -4.06
N PRO A 17 -28.83 2.36 -5.34
CA PRO A 17 -29.71 1.38 -5.96
C PRO A 17 -29.20 -0.05 -5.77
N ALA A 18 -30.09 -1.00 -5.49
CA ALA A 18 -29.71 -2.38 -5.15
C ALA A 18 -28.84 -3.06 -6.23
N ALA A 19 -29.12 -2.79 -7.51
CA ALA A 19 -28.33 -3.31 -8.62
C ALA A 19 -26.89 -2.77 -8.63
N GLU A 20 -26.71 -1.47 -8.34
CA GLU A 20 -25.41 -0.83 -8.26
C GLU A 20 -24.60 -1.32 -7.06
N ALA A 21 -25.22 -1.38 -5.87
CA ALA A 21 -24.58 -1.91 -4.67
C ALA A 21 -24.13 -3.38 -4.84
N LYS A 22 -24.97 -4.19 -5.52
CA LYS A 22 -24.65 -5.58 -5.88
C LYS A 22 -23.46 -5.62 -6.84
N ALA A 23 -23.47 -4.83 -7.92
CA ALA A 23 -22.40 -4.79 -8.90
C ALA A 23 -21.05 -4.41 -8.27
N LEU A 24 -21.03 -3.39 -7.40
CA LEU A 24 -19.81 -2.99 -6.66
C LEU A 24 -19.31 -4.10 -5.73
N THR A 25 -20.21 -4.78 -5.03
CA THR A 25 -19.85 -5.88 -4.13
C THR A 25 -19.30 -7.08 -4.90
N GLU A 26 -19.91 -7.44 -6.03
CA GLU A 26 -19.46 -8.51 -6.91
C GLU A 26 -18.10 -8.19 -7.54
N PHE A 27 -17.90 -6.96 -7.98
CA PHE A 27 -16.62 -6.50 -8.51
C PHE A 27 -15.47 -6.74 -7.52
N VAL A 28 -15.65 -6.35 -6.25
CA VAL A 28 -14.65 -6.55 -5.19
C VAL A 28 -14.46 -8.03 -4.87
N ARG A 29 -15.54 -8.81 -4.78
CA ARG A 29 -15.47 -10.26 -4.49
C ARG A 29 -14.69 -11.07 -5.52
N GLN A 30 -14.70 -10.63 -6.78
CA GLN A 30 -14.00 -11.29 -7.87
C GLN A 30 -12.51 -10.91 -7.97
N ARG A 31 -12.02 -9.95 -7.18
CA ARG A 31 -10.60 -9.58 -7.21
C ARG A 31 -9.75 -10.66 -6.54
N PRO A 32 -8.57 -10.99 -7.09
CA PRO A 32 -7.65 -11.89 -6.42
C PRO A 32 -7.15 -11.23 -5.13
N ILE A 33 -6.81 -12.05 -4.13
CA ILE A 33 -6.26 -11.55 -2.85
C ILE A 33 -4.84 -11.04 -3.00
N SER A 34 -4.09 -11.65 -3.91
CA SER A 34 -2.75 -11.28 -4.28
C SER A 34 -2.51 -11.53 -5.77
N PHE A 35 -1.49 -10.90 -6.31
CA PHE A 35 -1.09 -11.07 -7.71
C PHE A 35 0.43 -11.25 -7.77
N ARG A 36 0.88 -12.35 -8.37
CA ARG A 36 2.29 -12.64 -8.61
C ARG A 36 2.64 -12.42 -10.07
N THR A 37 3.81 -11.85 -10.31
CA THR A 37 4.39 -11.64 -11.63
C THR A 37 5.91 -11.56 -11.49
N SER A 38 6.63 -11.63 -12.60
CA SER A 38 8.05 -11.32 -12.63
C SER A 38 8.34 -10.12 -13.54
N HIS A 39 9.47 -9.47 -13.30
CA HIS A 39 10.04 -8.46 -14.18
C HIS A 39 11.56 -8.57 -14.13
N GLU A 40 12.21 -8.73 -15.29
CA GLU A 40 13.69 -8.78 -15.37
C GLU A 40 14.30 -9.83 -14.42
N ASP A 41 13.71 -11.05 -14.40
CA ASP A 41 14.08 -12.21 -13.56
C ASP A 41 13.84 -12.03 -12.04
N GLU A 42 13.25 -10.92 -11.62
CA GLU A 42 12.86 -10.68 -10.23
C GLU A 42 11.38 -11.01 -10.02
N GLU A 43 11.08 -11.85 -9.01
CA GLU A 43 9.71 -12.17 -8.61
C GLU A 43 9.09 -11.02 -7.81
N ILE A 44 7.84 -10.69 -8.13
CA ILE A 44 7.06 -9.62 -7.48
C ILE A 44 5.74 -10.20 -6.98
N LEU A 45 5.43 -9.92 -5.72
CA LEU A 45 4.15 -10.20 -5.10
C LEU A 45 3.45 -8.89 -4.74
N PHE A 46 2.30 -8.64 -5.35
CA PHE A 46 1.37 -7.60 -4.91
C PHE A 46 0.36 -8.22 -3.94
N VAL A 47 0.34 -7.74 -2.70
CA VAL A 47 -0.59 -8.22 -1.66
C VAL A 47 -1.00 -7.05 -0.77
N HIS A 48 -2.23 -7.07 -0.22
CA HIS A 48 -2.75 -5.91 0.50
C HIS A 48 -1.93 -5.58 1.75
N ALA A 49 -1.70 -6.55 2.63
CA ALA A 49 -1.08 -6.33 3.93
C ALA A 49 0.33 -6.93 4.07
N GLY A 50 0.55 -8.13 3.57
CA GLY A 50 1.83 -8.83 3.66
C GLY A 50 1.68 -10.34 3.49
N VAL A 51 2.72 -11.06 3.86
CA VAL A 51 2.78 -12.53 3.92
C VAL A 51 3.23 -12.97 5.31
N ASN A 52 2.84 -14.17 5.72
CA ASN A 52 3.26 -14.76 6.98
C ASN A 52 4.70 -15.29 6.83
N PRO A 53 5.68 -14.74 7.56
CA PRO A 53 7.06 -15.19 7.42
C PRO A 53 7.35 -16.52 8.12
N ALA A 54 6.45 -17.02 8.98
CA ALA A 54 6.66 -18.18 9.83
C ALA A 54 5.83 -19.41 9.43
N ALA A 55 4.86 -19.25 8.53
CA ALA A 55 3.92 -20.29 8.14
C ALA A 55 3.41 -20.08 6.71
N GLU A 56 2.59 -21.01 6.23
CA GLU A 56 1.86 -20.81 4.98
C GLU A 56 0.88 -19.63 5.09
N ASP A 57 0.83 -18.82 4.04
CA ASP A 57 -0.02 -17.63 4.00
C ASP A 57 -1.51 -17.97 4.10
N SER A 58 -2.19 -17.37 5.05
CA SER A 58 -3.65 -17.39 5.07
C SER A 58 -4.24 -16.16 4.37
N ARG A 59 -5.51 -16.26 3.96
CA ARG A 59 -6.28 -15.10 3.48
C ARG A 59 -6.34 -13.97 4.51
N GLU A 60 -6.34 -14.31 5.80
CA GLU A 60 -6.39 -13.31 6.87
C GLU A 60 -5.06 -12.56 6.96
N ASP A 61 -3.94 -13.27 6.89
CA ASP A 61 -2.60 -12.65 6.89
C ASP A 61 -2.46 -11.69 5.70
N MET A 62 -2.80 -12.14 4.49
CA MET A 62 -2.72 -11.31 3.29
C MET A 62 -3.57 -10.02 3.35
N LEU A 63 -4.59 -9.99 4.20
CA LEU A 63 -5.49 -8.85 4.38
C LEU A 63 -5.19 -8.00 5.62
N TRP A 64 -4.54 -8.54 6.65
CA TRP A 64 -4.48 -7.90 7.96
C TRP A 64 -3.13 -7.96 8.70
N ILE A 65 -2.15 -8.73 8.23
CA ILE A 65 -0.84 -8.82 8.92
C ILE A 65 -0.13 -7.47 8.93
N ARG A 66 0.66 -7.21 9.99
CA ARG A 66 1.39 -5.95 10.15
C ARG A 66 2.82 -6.21 10.60
N GLU A 67 3.06 -6.09 11.91
CA GLU A 67 4.41 -6.03 12.50
C GLU A 67 5.20 -7.32 12.25
N GLU A 68 4.53 -8.47 12.35
CA GLU A 68 5.11 -9.78 12.10
C GLU A 68 5.70 -9.88 10.70
N PHE A 69 4.99 -9.37 9.68
CA PHE A 69 5.47 -9.33 8.30
C PHE A 69 6.67 -8.39 8.15
N PHE A 70 6.55 -7.13 8.60
CA PHE A 70 7.62 -6.15 8.42
C PHE A 70 8.92 -6.52 9.15
N MET A 71 8.83 -7.20 10.29
CA MET A 71 9.99 -7.62 11.08
C MET A 71 10.54 -9.00 10.70
N GLY A 72 9.68 -9.89 10.19
CA GLY A 72 10.02 -11.30 9.96
C GLY A 72 10.30 -11.67 8.50
N TYR A 73 9.93 -10.85 7.52
CA TYR A 73 10.14 -11.18 6.12
C TYR A 73 11.57 -10.89 5.66
N TYR A 74 12.25 -11.92 5.12
CA TYR A 74 13.59 -11.87 4.54
C TYR A 74 13.70 -12.70 3.24
N GLY A 75 12.59 -12.83 2.50
CA GLY A 75 12.55 -13.59 1.25
C GLY A 75 13.11 -12.81 0.05
N ASP A 76 13.40 -13.54 -1.03
CA ASP A 76 13.95 -12.96 -2.26
C ASP A 76 12.90 -12.25 -3.12
N THR A 77 11.62 -12.62 -3.00
CA THR A 77 10.52 -11.98 -3.72
C THR A 77 10.34 -10.53 -3.25
N VAL A 78 10.16 -9.60 -4.18
CA VAL A 78 9.77 -8.22 -3.86
C VAL A 78 8.28 -8.18 -3.52
N VAL A 79 7.95 -7.84 -2.28
CA VAL A 79 6.57 -7.79 -1.79
C VAL A 79 6.09 -6.34 -1.73
N VAL A 80 5.12 -6.01 -2.57
CA VAL A 80 4.54 -4.68 -2.68
C VAL A 80 3.24 -4.65 -1.88
N VAL A 81 3.19 -3.80 -0.85
CA VAL A 81 2.11 -3.77 0.15
C VAL A 81 1.51 -2.40 0.37
N GLY A 82 0.25 -2.41 0.79
CA GLY A 82 -0.43 -1.27 1.40
C GLY A 82 -0.70 -1.52 2.88
N HIS A 83 -1.95 -1.29 3.31
CA HIS A 83 -2.54 -1.64 4.62
C HIS A 83 -2.00 -0.92 5.85
N THR A 84 -0.68 -0.88 6.01
CA THR A 84 0.01 -0.19 7.09
C THR A 84 0.57 1.12 6.54
N PRO A 85 -0.02 2.28 6.92
CA PRO A 85 0.47 3.57 6.46
C PRO A 85 1.95 3.73 6.75
N THR A 86 2.73 4.21 5.77
CA THR A 86 4.18 4.36 5.90
C THR A 86 4.58 5.31 7.04
N GLN A 87 3.69 6.22 7.42
CA GLN A 87 3.84 7.08 8.59
C GLN A 87 3.95 6.31 9.91
N MET A 88 3.47 5.07 9.98
CA MET A 88 3.56 4.20 11.16
C MET A 88 4.87 3.39 11.21
N LEU A 89 5.57 3.29 10.08
CA LEU A 89 6.79 2.48 9.94
C LEU A 89 8.07 3.30 10.19
N ARG A 90 7.93 4.60 10.47
CA ARG A 90 9.05 5.56 10.53
C ARG A 90 8.86 6.58 11.64
N ARG A 91 9.99 7.08 12.16
CA ARG A 91 9.99 8.14 13.18
C ARG A 91 9.58 9.51 12.65
N ASP A 92 9.99 9.86 11.44
CA ASP A 92 9.68 11.16 10.81
C ASP A 92 8.21 11.26 10.37
N ARG A 93 7.48 10.13 10.34
CA ARG A 93 6.08 10.01 9.92
C ARG A 93 5.81 10.63 8.54
N ALA A 94 6.81 10.70 7.68
CA ALA A 94 6.66 11.25 6.35
C ALA A 94 5.74 10.36 5.50
N PRO A 95 4.69 10.92 4.85
CA PRO A 95 3.75 10.15 4.05
C PRO A 95 4.35 9.84 2.67
N VAL A 96 5.45 9.10 2.61
CA VAL A 96 6.14 8.73 1.35
C VAL A 96 6.22 7.21 1.19
N PRO A 97 6.20 6.66 -0.04
CA PRO A 97 6.45 5.24 -0.24
C PRO A 97 7.83 4.83 0.26
N LEU A 98 7.95 3.58 0.72
CA LEU A 98 9.17 3.04 1.31
C LEU A 98 9.69 1.86 0.52
N PHE A 99 10.99 1.87 0.25
CA PHE A 99 11.74 0.76 -0.30
C PHE A 99 12.62 0.23 0.83
N LEU A 100 12.17 -0.84 1.48
CA LEU A 100 12.84 -1.40 2.65
C LEU A 100 13.94 -2.39 2.22
N PRO A 101 15.00 -2.55 3.03
CA PRO A 101 16.14 -3.39 2.67
C PRO A 101 15.80 -4.89 2.56
N ASN A 102 14.70 -5.34 3.14
CA ASN A 102 14.23 -6.73 3.13
C ASN A 102 13.20 -7.02 2.03
N ASN A 103 13.38 -6.42 0.85
CA ASN A 103 12.53 -6.63 -0.34
C ASN A 103 11.05 -6.24 -0.16
N ILE A 104 10.73 -5.36 0.78
CA ILE A 104 9.36 -4.82 0.94
C ILE A 104 9.27 -3.43 0.31
N VAL A 105 8.26 -3.23 -0.53
CA VAL A 105 7.87 -1.91 -1.04
C VAL A 105 6.52 -1.52 -0.44
N ALA A 106 6.52 -0.59 0.51
CA ALA A 106 5.30 -0.11 1.16
C ALA A 106 4.79 1.16 0.47
N CYS A 107 3.59 1.12 -0.10
CA CYS A 107 3.03 2.21 -0.91
C CYS A 107 1.82 2.93 -0.28
N ASP A 108 1.27 2.43 0.83
CA ASP A 108 0.19 3.11 1.55
C ASP A 108 0.71 4.34 2.29
N THR A 109 0.57 5.51 1.68
CA THR A 109 0.95 6.79 2.29
C THR A 109 -0.19 7.43 3.08
N GLY A 110 -1.15 6.61 3.51
CA GLY A 110 -2.17 6.95 4.49
C GLY A 110 -3.18 7.97 4.01
N SER A 111 -3.60 7.96 2.73
CA SER A 111 -4.49 8.99 2.15
C SER A 111 -5.77 9.32 2.94
N TYR A 112 -6.23 8.39 3.79
CA TYR A 112 -7.37 8.57 4.70
C TYR A 112 -7.04 9.38 5.98
N LEU A 113 -5.75 9.52 6.33
CA LEU A 113 -5.24 10.34 7.43
C LEU A 113 -5.15 11.81 7.00
N PRO A 114 -5.21 12.78 7.93
CA PRO A 114 -5.16 14.22 7.62
C PRO A 114 -4.05 14.61 6.63
N ASP A 115 -2.81 14.27 6.96
CA ASP A 115 -1.60 14.62 6.17
C ASP A 115 -1.21 13.55 5.15
N GLY A 116 -2.03 12.52 5.00
CA GLY A 116 -1.77 11.43 4.08
C GLY A 116 -1.95 11.81 2.62
N ARG A 117 -1.37 10.99 1.74
CA ARG A 117 -1.35 11.23 0.30
C ARG A 117 -1.74 9.99 -0.47
N ILE A 118 -2.19 10.17 -1.70
CA ILE A 118 -2.31 9.07 -2.67
C ILE A 118 -0.97 8.98 -3.40
N SER A 119 -0.42 7.77 -3.48
CA SER A 119 0.87 7.49 -4.12
C SER A 119 0.76 6.33 -5.10
N CYS A 120 1.67 6.32 -6.06
CA CYS A 120 1.91 5.22 -6.99
C CYS A 120 3.42 4.96 -7.05
N VAL A 121 3.79 3.68 -7.18
CA VAL A 121 5.18 3.23 -7.29
C VAL A 121 5.37 2.46 -8.60
N ASP A 122 6.35 2.88 -9.39
CA ASP A 122 6.87 2.15 -10.54
C ASP A 122 7.90 1.12 -10.06
N VAL A 123 7.40 -0.08 -9.74
CA VAL A 123 8.21 -1.20 -9.26
C VAL A 123 9.20 -1.68 -10.33
N ALA A 124 8.83 -1.60 -11.61
CA ALA A 124 9.69 -1.99 -12.72
C ALA A 124 10.91 -1.06 -12.83
N ARG A 125 10.73 0.26 -12.66
CA ARG A 125 11.84 1.21 -12.56
C ARG A 125 12.73 0.94 -11.35
N TYR A 126 12.13 0.69 -10.18
CA TYR A 126 12.88 0.36 -8.97
C TYR A 126 13.79 -0.86 -9.19
N LEU A 127 13.25 -1.95 -9.74
CA LEU A 127 14.03 -3.16 -10.03
C LEU A 127 15.17 -2.90 -11.03
N ARG A 128 14.92 -2.14 -12.09
CA ARG A 128 15.99 -1.75 -13.04
C ARG A 128 17.13 -0.98 -12.39
N LEU A 129 16.82 -0.06 -11.46
CA LEU A 129 17.85 0.70 -10.74
C LEU A 129 18.66 -0.21 -9.79
N ARG A 130 18.00 -1.15 -9.08
CA ARG A 130 18.68 -2.08 -8.16
C ARG A 130 19.74 -2.94 -8.84
N ARG A 131 19.55 -3.29 -10.11
CA ARG A 131 20.52 -4.09 -10.89
C ARG A 131 21.89 -3.42 -11.04
N GLY A 132 22.00 -2.11 -10.75
CA GLY A 132 23.28 -1.42 -10.63
C GLY A 132 24.20 -1.94 -9.52
N GLY A 133 23.69 -2.79 -8.61
CA GLY A 133 24.49 -3.44 -7.56
C GLY A 133 24.86 -2.50 -6.40
N HIS A 134 24.31 -1.29 -6.36
CA HIS A 134 24.49 -0.33 -5.29
C HIS A 134 23.21 -0.12 -4.49
N ARG A 135 23.36 0.43 -3.28
CA ARG A 135 22.21 0.89 -2.51
C ARG A 135 21.66 2.15 -3.18
N LEU A 136 20.38 2.11 -3.57
CA LEU A 136 19.72 3.26 -4.17
C LEU A 136 19.71 4.47 -3.23
N SER A 137 19.99 5.63 -3.80
CA SER A 137 19.86 6.92 -3.16
C SER A 137 18.40 7.29 -2.93
N PHE A 138 18.18 8.32 -2.09
CA PHE A 138 16.84 8.87 -1.89
C PHE A 138 16.22 9.36 -3.20
N GLU A 139 16.99 10.01 -4.06
CA GLU A 139 16.53 10.56 -5.35
C GLU A 139 16.14 9.45 -6.33
N GLU A 140 16.92 8.37 -6.40
CA GLU A 140 16.60 7.20 -7.22
C GLU A 140 15.29 6.55 -6.77
N CYS A 141 15.11 6.32 -5.47
CA CYS A 141 13.86 5.83 -4.89
C CYS A 141 12.69 6.80 -5.16
N ALA A 142 12.89 8.10 -4.97
CA ALA A 142 11.87 9.12 -5.24
C ALA A 142 11.48 9.15 -6.72
N SER A 143 12.42 8.90 -7.64
CA SER A 143 12.16 8.82 -9.08
C SER A 143 11.27 7.64 -9.48
N CYS A 144 11.08 6.67 -8.59
CA CYS A 144 10.17 5.54 -8.79
C CYS A 144 8.74 5.85 -8.33
N CYS A 145 8.48 7.05 -7.79
CA CYS A 145 7.22 7.38 -7.14
C CYS A 145 6.53 8.58 -7.79
N VAL A 146 5.21 8.50 -7.91
CA VAL A 146 4.33 9.64 -8.18
C VAL A 146 3.40 9.81 -7.00
N GLN A 147 3.28 11.03 -6.50
CA GLN A 147 2.46 11.30 -5.32
C GLN A 147 1.64 12.58 -5.50
N ALA A 148 0.38 12.52 -5.05
CA ALA A 148 -0.49 13.68 -5.04
C ALA A 148 0.09 14.79 -4.14
N ARG A 149 -0.15 16.05 -4.52
CA ARG A 149 0.19 17.20 -3.67
C ARG A 149 -0.54 17.08 -2.32
N PRO A 150 0.05 17.61 -1.23
CA PRO A 150 -0.67 17.67 0.04
C PRO A 150 -2.00 18.40 -0.17
N ARG A 151 -3.08 17.87 0.43
CA ARG A 151 -4.35 18.58 0.48
C ARG A 151 -4.07 19.90 1.18
N HIS A 152 -4.35 21.02 0.52
CA HIS A 152 -4.17 22.35 1.10
C HIS A 152 -4.76 22.35 2.52
N ALA A 153 -3.96 22.80 3.50
CA ALA A 153 -4.56 23.30 4.73
C ALA A 153 -5.61 24.32 4.28
N LYS A 154 -6.87 24.19 4.73
CA LYS A 154 -7.87 25.22 4.46
C LYS A 154 -7.21 26.56 4.77
N ASP A 155 -7.08 27.42 3.77
CA ASP A 155 -6.66 28.79 4.01
C ASP A 155 -7.60 29.33 5.08
N ALA A 156 -7.03 29.77 6.20
CA ALA A 156 -7.74 30.46 7.26
C ALA A 156 -8.12 31.86 6.73
N SER A 157 -9.03 31.90 5.76
CA SER A 157 -9.59 33.11 5.19
C SER A 157 -11.03 32.86 4.79
N ASP A 158 -11.84 32.45 5.76
CA ASP A 158 -13.29 32.62 5.69
C ASP A 158 -13.82 32.94 7.09
N THR A 159 -13.35 34.07 7.59
CA THR A 159 -14.02 34.86 8.63
C THR A 159 -14.11 36.29 8.10
N ARG A 160 -15.19 36.58 7.38
CA ARG A 160 -15.87 37.88 7.38
C ARG A 160 -17.37 37.68 7.23
#